data_AF-A6X1C7-F1
#
_entry.id   AF-A6X1C7-F1
#
_cell.length_a   1.000
_cell.length_b   1.000
_cell.length_c   1.000
_cell.angle_alpha   90.00
_cell.angle_beta   90.00
_cell.angle_gamma   90.00
#
_symmetry.space_group_name_H-M   'P 1'
#
loop_
_entity.id
_entity.type
_entity.pdbx_description
1 polymer ?
#
loop_
_entity_poly.entity_id
_entity_poly.type
_entity_poly.pdbx_seq_one_letter_code
_entity_poly.pdbx_strand_id
1 'polypeptide(L)'
;MPAYRSSAEGEIRDAVVAFLRQQRPGARIIHEINASFGGNRIDVMAVDRGEIIAVEIKSAKDKLDRLDSQMNAMQRVSHHALAVLHEKFLVEYPTNVHAAHFERNGEYFRHDWPEQYKHDSNIWCYRQKTRALNGDYDRLGKWKAPQQAFFTPLPDTALQILWHEELRDLCNLLAVPVGKRSTNAGMINALRWLANGRSLTRGICWTLRARTCIEADPAIIVPFGEAA
;
A
#
# COMPACT_ATOMS: atom_id res chain seq x y z
N MET A 1 -9.83 -12.99 14.03
CA MET A 1 -9.89 -12.70 12.59
C MET A 1 -11.34 -12.53 12.18
N PRO A 2 -11.67 -11.57 11.29
CA PRO A 2 -13.02 -11.50 10.72
C PRO A 2 -13.36 -12.80 9.96
N ALA A 3 -14.62 -13.23 10.02
CA ALA A 3 -15.08 -14.54 9.55
C ALA A 3 -15.03 -14.76 8.02
N TYR A 4 -14.59 -13.78 7.23
CA TYR A 4 -14.66 -13.81 5.76
C TYR A 4 -13.32 -14.01 5.03
N ARG A 5 -12.18 -14.06 5.72
CA ARG A 5 -10.87 -14.24 5.05
C ARG A 5 -10.45 -15.70 4.99
N SER A 6 -9.85 -16.10 3.88
CA SER A 6 -9.20 -17.40 3.81
C SER A 6 -7.96 -17.42 4.71
N SER A 7 -7.65 -18.56 5.34
CA SER A 7 -6.44 -18.71 6.16
C SER A 7 -5.17 -18.31 5.39
N ALA A 8 -5.09 -18.69 4.11
CA ALA A 8 -3.97 -18.37 3.22
C ALA A 8 -3.79 -16.86 2.97
N GLU A 9 -4.87 -16.07 2.96
CA GLU A 9 -4.79 -14.61 2.87
C GLU A 9 -4.42 -14.01 4.25
N GLY A 10 -5.01 -14.54 5.32
CA GLY A 10 -4.76 -14.09 6.70
C GLY A 10 -3.28 -14.14 7.08
N GLU A 11 -2.59 -15.23 6.76
CA GLU A 11 -1.15 -15.39 7.05
C GLU A 11 -0.26 -14.34 6.34
N ILE A 12 -0.58 -14.00 5.10
CA ILE A 12 0.17 -12.96 4.35
C ILE A 12 -0.13 -11.60 4.97
N ARG A 13 -1.40 -11.33 5.26
CA ARG A 13 -1.85 -10.07 5.86
C ARG A 13 -1.20 -9.81 7.21
N ASP A 14 -1.15 -10.81 8.08
CA ASP A 14 -0.51 -10.69 9.39
C ASP A 14 0.98 -10.36 9.26
N ALA A 15 1.67 -10.99 8.30
CA ALA A 15 3.08 -10.69 8.01
C ALA A 15 3.28 -9.26 7.47
N VAL A 16 2.38 -8.80 6.59
CA VAL A 16 2.38 -7.41 6.08
C VAL A 16 2.18 -6.42 7.22
N VAL A 17 1.18 -6.63 8.07
CA VAL A 17 0.91 -5.75 9.22
C VAL A 17 2.09 -5.72 10.18
N ALA A 18 2.68 -6.88 10.51
CA ALA A 18 3.85 -6.95 11.37
C ALA A 18 5.04 -6.16 10.78
N PHE A 19 5.29 -6.32 9.48
CA PHE A 19 6.34 -5.56 8.78
C PHE A 19 6.06 -4.05 8.82
N LEU A 20 4.84 -3.62 8.47
CA LEU A 20 4.49 -2.20 8.47
C LEU A 20 4.61 -1.57 9.86
N ARG A 21 4.21 -2.28 10.93
CA ARG A 21 4.38 -1.80 12.31
C ARG A 21 5.84 -1.66 12.71
N GLN A 22 6.71 -2.56 12.25
CA GLN A 22 8.15 -2.43 12.47
C GLN A 22 8.74 -1.20 11.75
N GLN A 23 8.32 -0.97 10.51
CA GLN A 23 8.89 0.09 9.66
C GLN A 23 8.27 1.47 9.90
N ARG A 24 7.01 1.52 10.34
CA ARG A 24 6.20 2.72 10.58
C ARG A 24 5.37 2.57 11.87
N PRO A 25 6.01 2.58 13.05
CA PRO A 25 5.32 2.35 14.32
C PRO A 25 4.27 3.43 14.66
N GLY A 26 4.36 4.63 14.09
CA GLY A 26 3.39 5.71 14.28
C GLY A 26 2.22 5.69 13.29
N ALA A 27 2.27 4.82 12.27
CA ALA A 27 1.22 4.72 11.28
C ALA A 27 0.03 3.94 11.82
N ARG A 28 -1.17 4.38 11.43
CA ARG A 28 -2.40 3.63 11.65
C ARG A 28 -2.56 2.61 10.52
N ILE A 29 -2.81 1.36 10.86
CA ILE A 29 -3.14 0.33 9.86
C ILE A 29 -4.65 0.31 9.63
N ILE A 30 -5.06 0.37 8.37
CA ILE A 30 -6.46 0.38 7.92
C ILE A 30 -6.62 -0.70 6.85
N HIS A 31 -7.71 -1.46 6.91
CA HIS A 31 -7.99 -2.53 5.96
C HIS A 31 -9.14 -2.16 5.02
N GLU A 32 -9.08 -2.72 3.81
CA GLU A 32 -10.17 -2.70 2.83
C GLU A 32 -10.65 -1.28 2.43
N ILE A 33 -9.72 -0.41 2.01
CA ILE A 33 -10.02 0.99 1.65
C ILE A 33 -10.12 1.19 0.15
N ASN A 34 -11.17 1.85 -0.33
CA ASN A 34 -11.30 2.15 -1.76
C ASN A 34 -10.20 3.12 -2.22
N ALA A 35 -9.41 2.71 -3.22
CA ALA A 35 -8.42 3.56 -3.89
C ALA A 35 -9.08 4.56 -4.85
N SER A 36 -10.29 4.28 -5.32
CA SER A 36 -11.06 5.18 -6.18
C SER A 36 -12.56 4.89 -6.10
N PHE A 37 -13.36 5.84 -6.59
CA PHE A 37 -14.78 5.61 -6.89
C PHE A 37 -14.89 4.67 -8.10
N GLY A 38 -14.88 3.35 -7.88
CA GLY A 38 -14.98 2.40 -9.02
C GLY A 38 -14.55 0.95 -8.80
N GLY A 39 -14.08 0.55 -7.61
CA GLY A 39 -14.01 -0.88 -7.24
C GLY A 39 -12.63 -1.46 -6.92
N ASN A 40 -11.54 -0.69 -7.05
CA ASN A 40 -10.25 -1.13 -6.53
C ASN A 40 -10.14 -0.80 -5.05
N ARG A 41 -9.94 -1.84 -4.24
CA ARG A 41 -9.85 -1.77 -2.79
C ARG A 41 -8.45 -2.16 -2.36
N ILE A 42 -7.84 -1.33 -1.55
CA ILE A 42 -6.53 -1.53 -0.91
C ILE A 42 -6.74 -2.52 0.23
N ASP A 43 -6.05 -3.65 0.18
CA ASP A 43 -6.17 -4.67 1.22
C ASP A 43 -5.65 -4.16 2.56
N VAL A 44 -4.44 -3.59 2.59
CA VAL A 44 -3.82 -3.01 3.79
C VAL A 44 -3.24 -1.65 3.46
N MET A 45 -3.55 -0.65 4.28
CA MET A 45 -3.01 0.70 4.16
C MET A 45 -2.38 1.14 5.48
N ALA A 46 -1.13 1.57 5.47
CA ALA A 46 -0.49 2.26 6.59
C ALA A 46 -0.54 3.77 6.35
N VAL A 47 -1.12 4.51 7.29
CA VAL A 47 -1.25 5.97 7.23
C VAL A 47 -0.51 6.60 8.40
N ASP A 48 0.62 7.25 8.09
CA ASP A 48 1.36 8.10 9.04
C ASP A 48 0.93 9.56 8.85
N ARG A 49 1.55 10.51 9.57
CA ARG A 49 1.21 11.95 9.57
C ARG A 49 1.37 12.65 8.22
N GLY A 50 2.11 12.05 7.29
CA GLY A 50 2.37 12.60 5.97
C GLY A 50 2.83 11.56 4.97
N GLU A 51 2.57 10.27 5.24
CA GLU A 51 2.93 9.17 4.34
C GLU A 51 1.79 8.15 4.29
N ILE A 52 1.58 7.57 3.12
CA ILE A 52 0.61 6.50 2.87
C ILE A 52 1.33 5.39 2.12
N ILE A 53 1.30 4.20 2.70
CA ILE A 53 1.74 2.95 2.06
C ILE A 53 0.49 2.10 1.82
N ALA A 54 0.16 1.84 0.56
CA ALA A 54 -0.92 0.96 0.14
C ALA A 54 -0.35 -0.40 -0.28
N VAL A 55 -0.96 -1.49 0.19
CA VAL A 55 -0.51 -2.86 -0.07
C VAL A 55 -1.67 -3.71 -0.57
N GLU A 56 -1.47 -4.35 -1.72
CA GLU A 56 -2.31 -5.42 -2.26
C GLU A 56 -1.72 -6.78 -1.87
N ILE A 57 -2.57 -7.75 -1.56
CA ILE A 57 -2.21 -9.11 -1.16
C ILE A 57 -2.78 -10.09 -2.17
N LYS A 58 -1.95 -11.02 -2.67
CA LYS A 58 -2.41 -12.16 -3.48
C LYS A 58 -2.00 -13.47 -2.83
N SER A 59 -2.99 -14.19 -2.33
CA SER A 59 -2.84 -15.50 -1.72
C SER A 59 -2.62 -16.62 -2.74
N ALA A 60 -2.39 -17.84 -2.22
CA ALA A 60 -2.34 -19.05 -3.03
C ALA A 60 -3.65 -19.38 -3.79
N LYS A 61 -4.77 -18.70 -3.49
CA LYS A 61 -6.05 -18.92 -4.17
C LYS A 61 -6.35 -17.89 -5.25
N ASP A 62 -5.57 -16.80 -5.30
CA ASP A 62 -5.86 -15.67 -6.19
C ASP A 62 -5.32 -15.84 -7.60
N LYS A 63 -5.73 -14.91 -8.48
CA LYS A 63 -5.18 -14.69 -9.82
C LYS A 63 -4.52 -13.31 -9.88
N LEU A 64 -3.65 -13.12 -10.88
CA LEU A 64 -2.92 -11.86 -11.09
C LEU A 64 -3.54 -10.98 -12.19
N ASP A 65 -4.63 -11.40 -12.83
CA ASP A 65 -5.28 -10.73 -13.96
C ASP A 65 -5.73 -9.28 -13.66
N ARG A 66 -5.95 -8.95 -12.38
CA ARG A 66 -6.33 -7.61 -11.94
C ARG A 66 -5.20 -6.82 -11.27
N LEU A 67 -4.04 -7.44 -11.03
CA LEU A 67 -2.97 -6.86 -10.22
C LEU A 67 -2.53 -5.49 -10.76
N ASP A 68 -2.27 -5.38 -12.06
CA ASP A 68 -1.79 -4.14 -12.68
C ASP A 68 -2.80 -2.99 -12.48
N SER A 69 -4.09 -3.26 -12.67
CA SER A 69 -5.14 -2.26 -12.48
C SER A 69 -5.25 -1.79 -11.03
N GLN A 70 -5.06 -2.71 -10.08
CA GLN A 70 -5.08 -2.42 -8.65
C GLN A 70 -3.84 -1.60 -8.26
N MET A 71 -2.66 -2.01 -8.69
CA MET A 71 -1.41 -1.27 -8.48
C MET A 71 -1.47 0.14 -9.05
N ASN A 72 -1.95 0.29 -10.29
CA ASN A 72 -2.14 1.59 -10.92
C ASN A 72 -3.11 2.48 -10.13
N ALA A 73 -4.20 1.93 -9.58
CA ALA A 73 -5.12 2.69 -8.74
C ALA A 73 -4.48 3.10 -7.41
N MET A 74 -3.68 2.24 -6.79
CA MET A 74 -2.98 2.55 -5.54
C MET A 74 -1.89 3.61 -5.71
N GLN A 75 -1.11 3.54 -6.79
CA GLN A 75 -0.07 4.54 -7.11
C GLN A 75 -0.63 5.95 -7.28
N ARG A 76 -1.91 6.06 -7.66
CA ARG A 76 -2.62 7.32 -7.84
C ARG A 76 -3.08 7.97 -6.53
N VAL A 77 -2.94 7.29 -5.39
CA VAL A 77 -3.48 7.78 -4.11
C VAL A 77 -2.54 7.63 -2.92
N SER A 78 -1.37 7.02 -3.11
CA SER A 78 -0.40 6.72 -2.06
C SER A 78 1.01 7.13 -2.46
N HIS A 79 1.91 7.26 -1.49
CA HIS A 79 3.33 7.48 -1.76
C HIS A 79 3.99 6.20 -2.25
N HIS A 80 3.56 5.07 -1.67
CA HIS A 80 4.05 3.74 -1.99
C HIS A 80 2.87 2.82 -2.26
N ALA A 81 2.85 2.18 -3.43
CA ALA A 81 1.95 1.10 -3.75
C ALA A 81 2.77 -0.19 -3.86
N LEU A 82 2.41 -1.21 -3.09
CA LEU A 82 3.13 -2.46 -2.98
C LEU A 82 2.20 -3.64 -3.25
N ALA A 83 2.75 -4.74 -3.73
CA ALA A 83 2.06 -6.02 -3.79
C ALA A 83 2.83 -7.07 -3.01
N VAL A 84 2.14 -7.90 -2.24
CA VAL A 84 2.71 -9.07 -1.58
C VAL A 84 2.03 -10.31 -2.10
N LEU A 85 2.77 -11.10 -2.87
CA LEU A 85 2.25 -12.26 -3.58
C LEU A 85 2.78 -13.56 -2.96
N HIS A 86 1.93 -14.57 -2.90
CA HIS A 86 2.32 -15.92 -2.51
C HIS A 86 3.35 -16.52 -3.50
N GLU A 87 4.31 -17.30 -3.00
CA GLU A 87 5.37 -17.91 -3.82
C GLU A 87 4.87 -18.89 -4.92
N LYS A 88 3.58 -19.23 -4.93
CA LYS A 88 2.97 -20.06 -5.99
C LYS A 88 3.00 -19.38 -7.37
N PHE A 89 3.16 -18.06 -7.39
CA PHE A 89 3.20 -17.27 -8.61
C PHE A 89 4.61 -17.18 -9.20
N LEU A 90 5.63 -17.69 -8.49
CA LEU A 90 6.98 -17.77 -9.03
C LEU A 90 7.05 -18.85 -10.12
N VAL A 91 7.93 -18.62 -11.09
CA VAL A 91 8.22 -19.56 -12.18
C VAL A 91 9.71 -19.90 -12.20
N GLU A 92 10.04 -21.07 -12.75
CA GLU A 92 11.40 -21.59 -12.83
C GLU A 92 12.18 -20.93 -13.99
N TYR A 93 13.41 -20.48 -13.70
CA TYR A 93 14.34 -19.95 -14.69
C TYR A 93 15.72 -20.61 -14.55
N PRO A 94 16.41 -20.91 -15.66
CA PRO A 94 17.83 -21.24 -15.63
C PRO A 94 18.67 -20.10 -15.04
N THR A 95 19.73 -20.43 -14.32
CA THR A 95 20.61 -19.43 -13.71
C THR A 95 22.03 -19.95 -13.50
N ASN A 96 22.89 -19.19 -12.82
CA ASN A 96 24.24 -19.60 -12.43
C ASN A 96 24.28 -20.10 -10.98
N VAL A 97 25.38 -20.76 -10.61
CA VAL A 97 25.60 -21.35 -9.27
C VAL A 97 25.39 -20.37 -8.10
N HIS A 98 25.65 -19.08 -8.29
CA HIS A 98 25.55 -18.09 -7.22
C HIS A 98 24.10 -17.70 -6.92
N ALA A 99 23.26 -17.58 -7.95
CA ALA A 99 21.85 -17.20 -7.81
C ALA A 99 20.90 -18.41 -7.78
N ALA A 100 21.44 -19.63 -7.81
CA ALA A 100 20.67 -20.86 -7.82
C ALA A 100 19.86 -21.02 -6.53
N HIS A 101 18.59 -21.41 -6.66
CA HIS A 101 17.77 -21.89 -5.55
C HIS A 101 17.88 -23.41 -5.41
N PHE A 102 18.10 -24.12 -6.52
CA PHE A 102 18.30 -25.56 -6.55
C PHE A 102 19.08 -25.98 -7.80
N GLU A 103 19.57 -27.22 -7.78
CA GLU A 103 20.27 -27.87 -8.89
C GLU A 103 19.45 -29.07 -9.38
N ARG A 104 19.43 -29.31 -10.69
CA ARG A 104 18.83 -30.49 -11.31
C ARG A 104 19.70 -30.93 -12.47
N ASN A 105 20.26 -32.15 -12.38
CA ASN A 105 21.12 -32.74 -13.42
C ASN A 105 22.36 -31.89 -13.80
N GLY A 106 23.01 -31.25 -12.82
CA GLY A 106 24.18 -30.38 -13.08
C GLY A 106 23.83 -28.98 -13.60
N GLU A 107 22.55 -28.67 -13.77
CA GLU A 107 22.06 -27.35 -14.15
C GLU A 107 21.46 -26.62 -12.94
N TYR A 108 21.63 -25.30 -12.91
CA TYR A 108 21.20 -24.44 -11.80
C TYR A 108 19.94 -23.67 -12.17
N PHE A 109 18.98 -23.63 -11.25
CA PHE A 109 17.69 -22.99 -11.45
C PHE A 109 17.33 -22.07 -10.28
N ARG A 110 16.51 -21.06 -10.57
CA ARG A 110 15.89 -20.20 -9.55
C ARG A 110 14.40 -20.05 -9.81
N HIS A 111 13.68 -19.77 -8.74
CA HIS A 111 12.29 -19.30 -8.80
C HIS A 111 12.28 -17.78 -8.81
N ASP A 112 11.64 -17.17 -9.79
CA ASP A 112 11.53 -15.71 -9.92
C ASP A 112 10.10 -15.32 -10.35
N TRP A 113 9.79 -14.03 -10.35
CA TRP A 113 8.51 -13.57 -10.88
C TRP A 113 8.38 -13.86 -12.37
N PRO A 114 7.14 -14.04 -12.88
CA PRO A 114 6.88 -14.07 -14.31
C PRO A 114 7.49 -12.85 -15.00
N GLU A 115 7.83 -12.98 -16.28
CA GLU A 115 8.64 -11.98 -16.99
C GLU A 115 8.08 -10.55 -16.88
N GLN A 116 6.76 -10.38 -16.88
CA GLN A 116 6.13 -9.06 -16.74
C GLN A 116 6.37 -8.36 -15.39
N TYR A 117 6.79 -9.10 -14.34
CA TYR A 117 6.96 -8.61 -12.96
C TYR A 117 8.39 -8.75 -12.43
N LYS A 118 9.28 -9.37 -13.20
CA LYS A 118 10.66 -9.73 -12.82
C LYS A 118 11.52 -8.55 -12.35
N HIS A 119 11.20 -7.35 -12.80
CA HIS A 119 11.94 -6.13 -12.47
C HIS A 119 11.15 -5.16 -11.59
N ASP A 120 9.96 -5.55 -11.12
CA ASP A 120 9.14 -4.69 -10.27
C ASP A 120 9.63 -4.76 -8.81
N SER A 121 10.24 -3.68 -8.34
CA SER A 121 10.71 -3.56 -6.96
C SER A 121 9.60 -3.43 -5.92
N ASN A 122 8.36 -3.19 -6.35
CA ASN A 122 7.19 -3.04 -5.50
C ASN A 122 6.44 -4.35 -5.29
N ILE A 123 6.88 -5.45 -5.93
CA ILE A 123 6.28 -6.77 -5.81
C ILE A 123 7.17 -7.66 -4.93
N TRP A 124 6.61 -8.08 -3.80
CA TRP A 124 7.31 -8.85 -2.77
C TRP A 124 6.78 -10.27 -2.64
N CYS A 125 7.68 -11.19 -2.29
CA CYS A 125 7.34 -12.60 -2.17
C CYS A 125 7.03 -12.99 -0.74
N TYR A 126 5.87 -13.61 -0.53
CA TYR A 126 5.53 -14.30 0.71
C TYR A 126 5.80 -15.81 0.58
N ARG A 127 6.45 -16.46 1.54
CA ARG A 127 7.02 -15.91 2.79
C ARG A 127 8.44 -15.36 2.58
N GLN A 128 8.87 -14.42 3.42
CA GLN A 128 10.29 -14.03 3.54
C GLN A 128 11.11 -15.22 4.06
N LYS A 129 11.91 -15.83 3.18
CA LYS A 129 12.82 -16.95 3.48
C LYS A 129 13.97 -16.93 2.49
N THR A 130 15.17 -17.32 2.92
CA THR A 130 16.29 -17.52 2.00
C THR A 130 16.01 -18.73 1.10
N ARG A 131 16.02 -18.51 -0.21
CA ARG A 131 15.79 -19.49 -1.27
C ARG A 131 17.07 -19.83 -2.02
N ALA A 132 17.98 -18.86 -2.17
CA ALA A 132 19.24 -19.09 -2.86
C ALA A 132 20.20 -19.94 -2.02
N LEU A 133 20.91 -20.86 -2.69
CA LEU A 133 21.97 -21.67 -2.10
C LEU A 133 23.09 -20.79 -1.53
N ASN A 134 23.37 -19.66 -2.19
CA ASN A 134 24.14 -18.56 -1.63
C ASN A 134 23.21 -17.39 -1.27
N GLY A 135 23.03 -17.17 0.03
CA GLY A 135 22.04 -16.21 0.56
C GLY A 135 22.23 -14.76 0.11
N ASP A 136 23.43 -14.37 -0.33
CA ASP A 136 23.73 -13.00 -0.78
C ASP A 136 23.04 -12.64 -2.12
N TYR A 137 22.57 -13.64 -2.87
CA TYR A 137 21.96 -13.47 -4.19
C TYR A 137 20.44 -13.67 -4.19
N ASP A 138 19.79 -13.75 -3.02
CA ASP A 138 18.34 -13.92 -2.92
C ASP A 138 17.58 -12.59 -2.80
N ARG A 139 17.12 -12.08 -3.94
CA ARG A 139 16.31 -10.85 -4.01
C ARG A 139 14.88 -11.04 -3.51
N LEU A 140 14.37 -12.27 -3.44
CA LEU A 140 13.01 -12.59 -2.97
C LEU A 140 12.95 -12.89 -1.47
N GLY A 141 14.11 -13.08 -0.84
CA GLY A 141 14.20 -13.52 0.54
C GLY A 141 13.83 -12.46 1.58
N LYS A 142 13.87 -11.17 1.22
CA LYS A 142 13.60 -10.05 2.14
C LYS A 142 12.75 -8.99 1.47
N TRP A 143 11.86 -8.39 2.25
CA TRP A 143 11.11 -7.20 1.82
C TRP A 143 11.94 -5.95 2.09
N LYS A 144 12.10 -5.10 1.08
CA LYS A 144 12.85 -3.86 1.20
C LYS A 144 11.92 -2.77 1.75
N ALA A 145 12.28 -2.19 2.90
CA ALA A 145 11.52 -1.07 3.45
C ALA A 145 11.41 0.09 2.44
N PRO A 146 10.19 0.62 2.18
CA PRO A 146 10.03 1.79 1.34
C PRO A 146 10.75 2.99 1.96
N GLN A 147 11.46 3.75 1.12
CA GLN A 147 12.14 4.97 1.54
C GLN A 147 11.10 5.98 2.03
N GLN A 148 11.37 6.63 3.15
CA GLN A 148 10.46 7.62 3.73
C GLN A 148 10.26 8.81 2.78
N ALA A 149 9.01 9.15 2.51
CA ALA A 149 8.60 10.17 1.55
C ALA A 149 8.27 11.53 2.22
N PHE A 150 9.04 11.96 3.22
CA PHE A 150 8.69 13.13 4.08
C PHE A 150 8.47 14.45 3.34
N PHE A 151 9.08 14.63 2.18
CA PHE A 151 9.04 15.86 1.40
C PHE A 151 8.37 15.68 0.03
N THR A 152 7.70 14.55 -0.17
CA THR A 152 6.97 14.26 -1.40
C THR A 152 5.48 14.47 -1.13
N PRO A 153 4.78 15.30 -1.91
CA PRO A 153 3.33 15.41 -1.77
C PRO A 153 2.65 14.12 -2.25
N LEU A 154 1.48 13.82 -1.68
CA LEU A 154 0.61 12.78 -2.22
C LEU A 154 0.26 13.08 -3.69
N PRO A 155 0.01 12.03 -4.50
CA PRO A 155 -0.49 12.20 -5.84
C PRO A 155 -1.78 13.03 -5.86
N ASP A 156 -2.01 13.68 -6.99
CA ASP A 156 -3.12 14.62 -7.15
C ASP A 156 -4.48 13.96 -6.83
N THR A 157 -4.68 12.70 -7.21
CA THR A 157 -5.93 11.97 -7.00
C THR A 157 -6.11 11.38 -5.61
N ALA A 158 -5.16 11.57 -4.68
CA ALA A 158 -5.29 11.06 -3.32
C ALA A 158 -6.53 11.57 -2.58
N LEU A 159 -7.04 12.76 -2.89
CA LEU A 159 -8.30 13.26 -2.33
C LEU A 159 -9.51 12.36 -2.62
N GLN A 160 -9.44 11.51 -3.65
CA GLN A 160 -10.55 10.62 -4.03
C GLN A 160 -10.76 9.46 -3.04
N ILE A 161 -9.81 9.20 -2.14
CA ILE A 161 -9.98 8.18 -1.10
C ILE A 161 -10.83 8.69 0.07
N LEU A 162 -11.08 9.99 0.15
CA LEU A 162 -11.89 10.63 1.18
C LEU A 162 -13.39 10.56 0.82
N TRP A 163 -14.22 10.32 1.83
CA TRP A 163 -15.67 10.40 1.72
C TRP A 163 -16.13 11.85 1.58
N HIS A 164 -17.40 12.05 1.20
CA HIS A 164 -17.95 13.38 0.98
C HIS A 164 -17.79 14.30 2.20
N GLU A 165 -18.21 13.84 3.38
CA GLU A 165 -18.10 14.62 4.61
C GLU A 165 -16.64 14.86 5.01
N GLU A 166 -15.77 13.87 4.80
CA GLU A 166 -14.34 14.01 5.05
C GLU A 166 -13.66 15.05 4.15
N LEU A 167 -14.07 15.16 2.88
CA LEU A 167 -13.64 16.23 1.99
C LEU A 167 -14.11 17.60 2.48
N ARG A 168 -15.35 17.68 2.97
CA ARG A 168 -15.92 18.91 3.52
C ARG A 168 -15.20 19.34 4.79
N ASP A 169 -14.94 18.40 5.69
CA ASP A 169 -14.15 18.63 6.91
C ASP A 169 -12.74 19.08 6.57
N LEU A 170 -12.11 18.49 5.56
CA LEU A 170 -10.80 18.92 5.09
C LEU A 170 -10.82 20.34 4.51
N CYS A 171 -11.86 20.72 3.74
CA CYS A 171 -12.03 22.10 3.29
C CYS A 171 -12.11 23.07 4.48
N ASN A 172 -12.92 22.75 5.50
CA ASN A 172 -13.06 23.57 6.70
C ASN A 172 -11.73 23.67 7.46
N LEU A 173 -11.05 22.54 7.64
CA LEU A 173 -9.77 22.43 8.33
C LEU A 173 -8.69 23.31 7.69
N LEU A 174 -8.66 23.37 6.36
CA LEU A 174 -7.69 24.14 5.59
C LEU A 174 -8.20 25.55 5.23
N ALA A 175 -9.32 25.98 5.80
CA ALA A 175 -9.97 27.26 5.50
C ALA A 175 -10.20 27.51 3.99
N VAL A 176 -10.50 26.46 3.24
CA VAL A 176 -10.80 26.51 1.81
C VAL A 176 -12.29 26.79 1.62
N PRO A 177 -12.68 27.94 1.05
CA PRO A 177 -14.08 28.33 0.92
C PRO A 177 -14.78 27.45 -0.11
N VAL A 178 -15.89 26.82 0.31
CA VAL A 178 -16.76 26.02 -0.55
C VAL A 178 -18.23 26.33 -0.25
N GLY A 179 -19.09 26.23 -1.26
CA GLY A 179 -20.53 26.47 -1.09
C GLY A 179 -21.22 25.42 -0.20
N LYS A 180 -22.40 25.74 0.35
CA LYS A 180 -23.17 24.86 1.26
C LYS A 180 -23.51 23.48 0.68
N ARG A 181 -23.66 23.39 -0.65
CA ARG A 181 -24.02 22.17 -1.41
C ARG A 181 -22.94 21.79 -2.43
N SER A 182 -21.67 21.96 -2.07
CA SER A 182 -20.55 21.62 -2.95
C SER A 182 -20.50 20.13 -3.26
N THR A 183 -20.15 19.77 -4.51
CA THR A 183 -19.92 18.38 -4.93
C THR A 183 -18.51 17.93 -4.57
N ASN A 184 -18.23 16.61 -4.59
CA ASN A 184 -16.87 16.09 -4.41
C ASN A 184 -15.88 16.73 -5.40
N ALA A 185 -16.26 16.82 -6.67
CA ALA A 185 -15.44 17.45 -7.70
C ALA A 185 -15.15 18.92 -7.39
N GLY A 186 -16.17 19.67 -6.94
CA GLY A 186 -16.00 21.07 -6.54
C GLY A 186 -15.04 21.24 -5.36
N MET A 187 -15.18 20.42 -4.31
CA MET A 187 -14.29 20.46 -3.15
C MET A 187 -12.86 20.05 -3.50
N ILE A 188 -12.68 18.98 -4.28
CA ILE A 188 -11.36 18.52 -4.75
C ILE A 188 -10.66 19.62 -5.56
N ASN A 189 -11.37 20.26 -6.49
CA ASN A 189 -10.80 21.34 -7.30
C ASN A 189 -10.42 22.55 -6.44
N ALA A 190 -11.26 22.96 -5.49
CA ALA A 190 -10.95 24.06 -4.58
C ALA A 190 -9.73 23.76 -3.70
N LEU A 191 -9.67 22.56 -3.12
CA LEU A 191 -8.54 22.09 -2.31
C LEU A 191 -7.24 22.09 -3.12
N ARG A 192 -7.26 21.54 -4.34
CA ARG A 192 -6.09 21.53 -5.23
C ARG A 192 -5.61 22.91 -5.65
N TRP A 193 -6.54 23.85 -5.83
CA TRP A 193 -6.22 25.20 -6.27
C TRP A 193 -5.67 26.08 -5.14
N LEU A 194 -6.23 25.95 -3.93
CA LEU A 194 -5.99 26.89 -2.84
C LEU A 194 -5.05 26.37 -1.75
N ALA A 195 -4.87 25.05 -1.62
CA ALA A 195 -3.97 24.46 -0.64
C ALA A 195 -2.66 23.96 -1.29
N ASN A 196 -1.56 24.05 -0.55
CA ASN A 196 -0.28 23.50 -1.00
C ASN A 196 -0.18 21.98 -0.74
N GLY A 197 0.75 21.33 -1.42
CA GLY A 197 0.95 19.87 -1.33
C GLY A 197 1.22 19.36 0.09
N ARG A 198 1.91 20.14 0.93
CA ARG A 198 2.17 19.78 2.33
C ARG A 198 0.88 19.76 3.15
N SER A 199 0.07 20.81 3.07
CA SER A 199 -1.20 20.92 3.78
C SER A 199 -2.20 19.85 3.32
N LEU A 200 -2.29 19.61 2.01
CA LEU A 200 -3.12 18.54 1.45
C LEU A 200 -2.69 17.16 1.95
N THR A 201 -1.38 16.86 1.88
CA THR A 201 -0.86 15.56 2.30
C THR A 201 -1.13 15.29 3.78
N ARG A 202 -0.80 16.24 4.65
CA ARG A 202 -1.03 16.11 6.10
C ARG A 202 -2.52 16.08 6.44
N GLY A 203 -3.33 16.87 5.74
CA GLY A 203 -4.78 16.90 5.90
C GLY A 203 -5.42 15.55 5.54
N ILE A 204 -5.11 14.99 4.37
CA ILE A 204 -5.59 13.67 3.94
C ILE A 204 -5.18 12.60 4.95
N CYS A 205 -3.91 12.59 5.35
CA CYS A 205 -3.40 11.64 6.33
C CYS A 205 -4.10 11.77 7.69
N TRP A 206 -4.31 13.00 8.17
CA TRP A 206 -5.01 13.28 9.42
C TRP A 206 -6.45 12.74 9.37
N THR A 207 -7.18 13.05 8.29
CA THR A 207 -8.57 12.60 8.10
C THR A 207 -8.65 11.07 8.08
N LEU A 208 -7.77 10.40 7.33
CA LEU A 208 -7.72 8.93 7.28
C LEU A 208 -7.36 8.29 8.62
N ARG A 209 -6.47 8.92 9.40
CA ARG A 209 -6.11 8.42 10.74
C ARG A 209 -7.27 8.56 11.74
N ALA A 210 -8.13 9.55 11.57
CA ALA A 210 -9.33 9.74 12.37
C ALA A 210 -10.55 8.91 11.90
N ARG A 211 -10.55 8.41 10.66
CA ARG A 211 -11.68 7.69 10.06
C ARG A 211 -12.14 6.49 10.90
N THR A 212 -13.43 6.38 11.16
CA THR A 212 -13.99 5.14 11.72
C THR A 212 -14.10 4.08 10.62
N CYS A 213 -13.43 2.95 10.82
CA CYS A 213 -13.38 1.84 9.87
C CYS A 213 -13.90 0.56 10.53
N ILE A 214 -14.48 -0.34 9.74
CA ILE A 214 -14.93 -1.66 10.20
C ILE A 214 -13.72 -2.46 10.70
N GLU A 215 -12.61 -2.39 9.98
CA GLU A 215 -11.38 -3.10 10.32
C GLU A 215 -10.17 -2.17 10.16
N ALA A 216 -9.64 -1.74 11.29
CA ALA A 216 -8.46 -0.91 11.40
C ALA A 216 -7.94 -0.95 12.84
N ASP A 217 -6.73 -0.45 13.03
CA ASP A 217 -6.30 0.03 14.34
C ASP A 217 -7.26 1.12 14.85
N PRO A 218 -7.31 1.36 16.17
CA PRO A 218 -8.09 2.45 16.76
C PRO A 218 -7.85 3.79 16.04
N ALA A 219 -8.92 4.59 15.90
CA ALA A 219 -8.81 5.92 15.31
C ALA A 219 -7.86 6.79 16.14
N ILE A 220 -7.03 7.58 15.46
CA ILE A 220 -6.10 8.51 16.09
C ILE A 220 -6.69 9.92 15.94
N ILE A 221 -7.32 10.41 17.01
CA ILE A 221 -7.99 11.71 17.05
C ILE A 221 -7.11 12.67 17.86
N VAL A 222 -6.42 13.56 17.17
CA VAL A 222 -5.53 14.58 17.77
C VAL A 222 -5.73 15.91 17.05
N PRO A 223 -5.43 17.06 17.69
CA PRO A 223 -5.48 18.35 17.00
C PRO A 223 -4.60 18.38 15.74
N PHE A 224 -5.10 19.01 14.69
CA PHE A 224 -4.33 19.15 13.45
C PHE A 224 -3.10 20.03 13.69
N GLY A 225 -1.93 19.54 13.31
CA GLY A 225 -0.64 20.24 13.49
C GLY A 225 0.18 19.81 14.71
N GLU A 226 -0.42 19.22 15.74
CA GLU A 226 0.31 18.75 16.94
C GLU A 226 0.99 17.38 16.78
N ALA A 227 0.66 16.65 15.71
CA ALA A 227 1.31 15.39 15.38
C ALA A 227 2.59 15.62 14.56
N ALA A 228 3.58 16.33 15.13
CA ALA A 228 4.95 16.40 14.61
C ALA A 228 5.75 15.20 15.13
#